data_AF-A0A514LF44-F1
#
_entry.id   AF-A0A514LF44-F1
#
_cell.length_a   1.000
_cell.length_b   1.000
_cell.length_c   1.000
_cell.angle_alpha   90.00
_cell.angle_beta   90.00
_cell.angle_gamma   90.00
#
_symmetry.space_group_name_H-M   'P 1'
#
loop_
_entity.id
_entity.type
_entity.pdbx_description
1 polymer ?
#
loop_
_entity_poly.entity_id
_entity_poly.type
_entity_poly.pdbx_seq_one_letter_code
_entity_poly.pdbx_strand_id
1 'polypeptide(L)'
;MVTWKQKSRKKEQKHLLLIRGKQPVENERNEETENKQTFEADMKKLEYIIQQLEEGDVPLEKAIEMYQTGMKLSKRCHDQLQNVEKKMDRIVNETGESLPLELEDNQSN
;
A
#
# COMPACT_ATOMS: atom_id res chain seq x y z
N MET A 1 48.19 30.19 -31.42
CA MET A 1 46.74 30.02 -31.64
C MET A 1 46.28 28.70 -31.02
N VAL A 2 45.85 28.69 -29.75
CA VAL A 2 45.49 27.42 -29.06
C VAL A 2 44.28 27.51 -28.12
N THR A 3 43.42 28.53 -28.26
CA THR A 3 42.40 28.81 -27.23
C THR A 3 40.96 28.48 -27.61
N TRP A 4 40.67 28.13 -28.87
CA TRP A 4 39.30 27.82 -29.31
C TRP A 4 38.95 26.33 -29.15
N LYS A 5 39.89 25.40 -29.39
CA LYS A 5 39.68 23.94 -29.30
C LYS A 5 39.58 23.41 -27.86
N GLN A 6 39.99 24.20 -26.87
CA GLN A 6 39.86 23.89 -25.44
C GLN A 6 38.53 24.38 -24.86
N LYS A 7 37.97 25.48 -25.39
CA LYS A 7 36.74 26.10 -24.90
C LYS A 7 35.49 25.33 -25.34
N SER A 8 35.51 24.69 -26.52
CA SER A 8 34.42 23.80 -26.97
C SER A 8 34.34 22.51 -26.17
N ARG A 9 35.47 21.87 -25.86
CA ARG A 9 35.50 20.65 -25.03
C ARG A 9 34.98 20.88 -23.61
N LYS A 10 35.23 22.04 -23.01
CA LYS A 10 34.68 22.39 -21.69
C LYS A 10 33.16 22.63 -21.71
N LYS A 11 32.58 23.11 -22.82
CA LYS A 11 31.12 23.28 -22.93
C LYS A 11 30.38 21.94 -23.06
N GLU A 12 30.93 21.01 -23.84
CA GLU A 12 30.36 19.65 -23.96
C GLU A 12 30.54 18.82 -22.68
N GLN A 13 31.68 18.93 -21.99
CA GLN A 13 31.87 18.26 -20.69
C GLN A 13 30.96 18.84 -19.59
N LYS A 14 30.68 20.15 -19.60
CA LYS A 14 29.74 20.78 -18.66
C LYS A 14 28.30 20.30 -18.88
N HIS A 15 27.94 19.98 -20.13
CA HIS A 15 26.64 19.41 -20.47
C HIS A 15 26.53 17.94 -20.01
N LEU A 16 27.60 17.14 -20.16
CA LEU A 16 27.64 15.74 -19.68
C LEU A 16 27.58 15.64 -18.13
N LEU A 17 28.21 16.58 -17.42
CA LEU A 17 28.15 16.69 -15.95
C LEU A 17 26.78 17.13 -15.42
N LEU A 18 25.97 17.83 -16.24
CA LEU A 18 24.62 18.24 -15.84
C LEU A 18 23.61 17.09 -15.90
N ILE A 19 23.85 16.10 -16.77
CA ILE A 19 23.00 14.89 -16.89
C ILE A 19 23.35 13.88 -15.79
N ARG A 20 24.63 13.78 -15.41
CA ARG A 20 25.13 12.81 -14.40
C ARG A 20 24.85 13.21 -12.92
N GLY A 21 24.27 14.39 -12.68
CA GLY A 21 23.98 14.92 -11.33
C GLY A 21 22.51 14.94 -10.92
N LYS A 22 21.60 14.35 -11.71
CA LYS A 22 20.16 14.29 -11.42
C LYS A 22 19.58 12.89 -11.66
N GLN A 23 20.11 11.90 -10.97
CA GLN A 23 19.27 10.79 -10.56
C GLN A 23 19.15 10.83 -9.04
N PRO A 24 18.05 11.35 -8.49
CA PRO A 24 17.49 10.71 -7.32
C PRO A 24 16.81 9.44 -7.84
N VAL A 25 17.53 8.32 -7.85
CA VAL A 25 16.89 7.01 -7.63
C VAL A 25 16.84 6.78 -6.13
N GLU A 26 16.26 7.74 -5.43
CA GLU A 26 15.76 7.54 -4.08
C GLU A 26 14.29 7.28 -4.27
N ASN A 27 13.98 5.99 -4.38
CA ASN A 27 12.80 5.35 -3.85
C ASN A 27 11.63 6.33 -3.65
N GLU A 28 10.74 6.40 -4.62
CA GLU A 28 9.38 6.90 -4.44
C GLU A 28 8.66 5.95 -3.47
N ARG A 29 9.10 5.91 -2.21
CA ARG A 29 8.31 5.40 -1.11
C ARG A 29 7.24 6.45 -0.93
N ASN A 30 6.14 6.21 -1.62
CA ASN A 30 4.95 7.02 -1.68
C ASN A 30 4.48 7.37 -0.25
N GLU A 31 4.91 8.50 0.29
CA GLU A 31 4.47 9.07 1.57
C GLU A 31 3.08 9.75 1.42
N GLU A 32 2.21 9.19 0.59
CA GLU A 32 0.79 9.58 0.46
C GLU A 32 -0.16 8.45 0.93
N THR A 33 0.34 7.53 1.76
CA THR A 33 -0.48 6.52 2.45
C THR A 33 -0.82 6.90 3.89
N GLU A 34 -0.70 8.18 4.29
CA GLU A 34 -1.01 8.58 5.66
C GLU A 34 -2.51 8.82 5.90
N ASN A 35 -3.31 8.91 4.83
CA ASN A 35 -4.76 9.08 4.95
C ASN A 35 -5.56 8.40 3.82
N LYS A 36 -5.08 7.24 3.35
CA LYS A 36 -5.95 6.31 2.62
C LYS A 36 -6.24 5.14 3.53
N GLN A 37 -7.52 4.94 3.77
CA GLN A 37 -8.07 3.82 4.49
C GLN A 37 -7.90 2.54 3.66
N THR A 38 -6.70 1.95 3.69
CA THR A 38 -6.38 0.69 2.99
C THR A 38 -6.53 -0.48 3.93
N PHE A 39 -6.78 -1.67 3.37
CA PHE A 39 -6.83 -2.93 4.13
C PHE A 39 -5.57 -3.13 4.99
N GLU A 40 -4.38 -2.97 4.40
CA GLU A 40 -3.11 -3.13 5.11
C GLU A 40 -2.94 -2.11 6.26
N ALA A 41 -3.37 -0.87 6.06
CA ALA A 41 -3.29 0.16 7.10
C ALA A 41 -4.25 -0.14 8.26
N ASP A 42 -5.47 -0.59 7.96
CA ASP A 42 -6.45 -0.99 8.97
C ASP A 42 -5.98 -2.23 9.75
N MET A 43 -5.34 -3.20 9.07
CA MET A 43 -4.72 -4.36 9.71
C MET A 43 -3.58 -3.99 10.65
N LYS A 44 -2.63 -3.14 10.22
CA LYS A 44 -1.52 -2.68 11.08
C LYS A 44 -2.03 -1.97 12.34
N LYS A 45 -3.09 -1.17 12.20
CA LYS A 45 -3.71 -0.49 13.35
C LYS A 45 -4.38 -1.48 14.30
N LEU A 46 -5.04 -2.51 13.75
CA LEU A 46 -5.67 -3.54 14.56
C LEU A 46 -4.64 -4.37 15.35
N GLU A 47 -3.55 -4.78 14.70
CA GLU A 47 -2.42 -5.48 15.35
C GLU A 47 -1.83 -4.64 16.48
N TYR A 48 -1.60 -3.35 16.25
CA TYR A 48 -1.14 -2.44 17.28
C TYR A 48 -2.10 -2.37 18.48
N ILE A 49 -3.40 -2.26 18.23
CA ILE A 49 -4.42 -2.25 19.30
C ILE A 49 -4.39 -3.55 20.11
N ILE A 50 -4.30 -4.70 19.44
CA ILE A 50 -4.22 -6.00 20.11
C ILE A 50 -2.98 -6.05 21.00
N GLN A 51 -1.82 -5.69 20.47
CA GLN A 51 -0.56 -5.70 21.22
C GLN A 51 -0.66 -4.83 22.49
N GLN A 52 -1.19 -3.62 22.38
CA GLN A 52 -1.34 -2.73 23.52
C GLN A 52 -2.34 -3.25 24.56
N LEU A 53 -3.41 -3.91 24.13
CA LEU A 53 -4.36 -4.54 25.05
C LEU A 53 -3.76 -5.77 25.75
N GLU A 54 -2.90 -6.54 25.06
CA GLU A 54 -2.19 -7.70 25.61
C GLU A 54 -1.09 -7.32 26.61
N GLU A 55 -0.42 -6.18 26.41
CA GLU A 55 0.58 -5.65 27.34
C GLU A 55 -0.01 -5.32 28.72
N GLY A 56 -1.32 -5.02 28.80
CA GLY A 56 -2.06 -4.89 30.06
C GLY A 56 -1.77 -3.63 30.87
N ASP A 57 -0.84 -2.76 30.44
CA ASP A 57 -0.50 -1.48 31.08
C ASP A 57 -1.32 -0.30 30.54
N VAL A 58 -2.57 -0.57 30.16
CA VAL A 58 -3.50 0.43 29.61
C VAL A 58 -4.62 0.70 30.62
N PRO A 59 -4.87 1.96 31.03
CA PRO A 59 -6.00 2.31 31.87
C PRO A 59 -7.33 1.80 31.31
N LEU A 60 -8.24 1.37 32.18
CA LEU A 60 -9.50 0.71 31.78
C LEU A 60 -10.30 1.53 30.76
N GLU A 61 -10.43 2.84 30.96
CA GLU A 61 -11.17 3.72 30.06
C GLU A 61 -10.56 3.71 28.64
N LYS A 62 -9.23 3.77 28.55
CA LYS A 62 -8.52 3.69 27.26
C LYS A 62 -8.65 2.30 26.65
N ALA A 63 -8.58 1.23 27.46
CA ALA A 63 -8.75 -0.13 26.97
C ALA A 63 -10.13 -0.33 26.33
N ILE A 64 -11.18 0.26 26.88
CA ILE A 64 -12.53 0.23 26.30
C ILE A 64 -12.57 0.97 24.95
N GLU A 65 -11.97 2.16 24.85
CA GLU A 65 -11.89 2.91 23.59
C GLU A 65 -11.10 2.15 22.51
N MET A 66 -9.98 1.55 22.90
CA MET A 66 -9.15 0.72 22.03
C MET A 66 -9.89 -0.51 21.55
N TYR A 67 -10.60 -1.21 22.44
CA TYR A 67 -11.43 -2.36 22.08
C TYR A 67 -12.53 -1.98 21.08
N GLN A 68 -13.25 -0.89 21.31
CA GLN A 68 -14.27 -0.40 20.37
C GLN A 68 -13.67 -0.05 19.00
N THR A 69 -12.48 0.55 18.99
CA THR A 69 -11.77 0.86 17.76
C THR A 69 -11.33 -0.42 17.04
N GLY A 70 -10.79 -1.39 17.77
CA GLY A 70 -10.42 -2.70 17.25
C GLY A 70 -11.60 -3.44 16.62
N MET A 71 -12.78 -3.41 17.26
CA MET A 71 -14.00 -3.98 16.70
C MET A 71 -14.40 -3.34 15.37
N LYS A 72 -14.31 -2.01 15.26
CA LYS A 72 -14.62 -1.28 14.02
C LYS A 72 -13.65 -1.65 12.91
N LEU A 73 -12.36 -1.72 13.22
CA LEU A 73 -11.31 -2.11 12.26
C LEU A 73 -11.51 -3.56 11.80
N SER A 74 -11.76 -4.49 12.73
CA SER A 74 -12.00 -5.91 12.42
C SER A 74 -13.20 -6.09 11.49
N LYS A 75 -14.34 -5.47 11.82
CA LYS A 75 -15.52 -5.48 10.95
C LYS A 75 -15.19 -4.97 9.54
N ARG A 76 -14.42 -3.89 9.47
CA ARG A 76 -14.08 -3.27 8.20
C ARG A 76 -13.15 -4.13 7.35
N CYS A 77 -12.14 -4.76 7.95
CA CYS A 77 -11.28 -5.71 7.26
C CYS A 77 -12.11 -6.86 6.68
N HIS A 78 -13.05 -7.39 7.47
CA HIS A 78 -13.98 -8.42 7.01
C HIS A 78 -14.85 -7.93 5.84
N ASP A 79 -15.45 -6.75 5.94
CA ASP A 79 -16.28 -6.18 4.87
C ASP A 79 -15.48 -5.96 3.56
N GLN A 80 -14.21 -5.56 3.66
CA GLN A 80 -13.33 -5.42 2.51
C GLN A 80 -13.07 -6.77 1.83
N LEU A 81 -12.77 -7.82 2.60
CA LEU A 81 -12.57 -9.17 2.08
C LEU A 81 -13.85 -9.71 1.42
N GLN A 82 -15.00 -9.55 2.09
CA GLN A 82 -16.31 -9.95 1.54
C GLN A 82 -16.63 -9.23 0.23
N ASN A 83 -16.25 -7.96 0.09
CA ASN A 83 -16.43 -7.22 -1.15
C ASN A 83 -15.51 -7.72 -2.27
N VAL A 84 -14.28 -8.14 -1.93
CA VAL A 84 -13.37 -8.75 -2.90
C VAL A 84 -13.89 -10.12 -3.32
N GLU A 85 -14.33 -10.95 -2.38
CA GLU A 85 -14.93 -12.26 -2.62
C GLU A 85 -16.12 -12.16 -3.57
N LYS A 86 -17.09 -11.28 -3.29
CA LYS A 86 -18.26 -11.05 -4.18
C LYS A 86 -17.90 -10.55 -5.58
N LYS A 87 -16.80 -9.81 -5.72
CA LYS A 87 -16.29 -9.37 -7.02
C LYS A 87 -15.59 -10.52 -7.74
N MET A 88 -14.94 -11.39 -6.98
CA MET A 88 -14.35 -12.62 -7.49
C MET A 88 -15.45 -13.59 -7.92
N ASP A 89 -16.59 -13.72 -7.23
CA ASP A 89 -17.71 -14.60 -7.63
C ASP A 89 -18.31 -14.29 -9.01
N ARG A 90 -17.84 -13.26 -9.72
CA ARG A 90 -18.30 -12.87 -11.06
C ARG A 90 -17.12 -12.71 -12.02
N ILE A 91 -16.89 -13.68 -12.90
CA ILE A 91 -16.12 -13.42 -14.13
C ILE A 91 -17.05 -12.75 -15.12
N VAL A 92 -16.66 -11.57 -15.61
CA VAL A 92 -17.27 -10.97 -16.80
C VAL A 92 -16.52 -11.55 -18.00
N ASN A 93 -17.21 -12.31 -18.84
CA ASN A 93 -16.63 -12.84 -20.08
C ASN A 93 -16.49 -11.71 -21.13
N GLU A 94 -15.78 -11.97 -22.23
CA GLU A 94 -15.57 -10.98 -23.30
C GLU A 94 -16.88 -10.49 -23.95
N THR A 95 -17.97 -11.24 -23.79
CA THR A 95 -19.33 -10.89 -24.24
C THR A 95 -20.12 -10.06 -23.23
N GLY A 96 -19.55 -9.72 -22.07
CA GLY A 96 -20.17 -8.87 -21.05
C GLY A 96 -21.18 -9.60 -20.14
N GLU A 97 -21.28 -10.92 -20.24
CA GLU A 97 -22.11 -11.74 -19.37
C GLU A 97 -21.35 -12.07 -18.08
N SER A 98 -22.00 -11.87 -16.93
CA SER A 98 -21.46 -12.25 -15.63
C SER A 98 -21.73 -13.73 -15.37
N LEU A 99 -20.68 -14.56 -15.36
CA LEU A 99 -20.76 -15.95 -14.95
C LEU A 99 -20.36 -16.07 -13.48
N PRO A 100 -21.10 -16.85 -12.65
CA PRO A 100 -20.65 -17.25 -11.34
C PRO A 100 -19.25 -17.87 -11.44
N LEU A 101 -18.31 -17.40 -10.63
CA LEU A 101 -17.05 -18.09 -10.46
C LEU A 101 -17.33 -19.34 -9.60
N GLU A 102 -17.45 -20.50 -10.24
CA GLU A 102 -17.49 -21.78 -9.52
C GLU A 102 -16.10 -22.06 -8.98
N LEU A 103 -15.83 -21.59 -7.77
CA LEU A 103 -14.73 -22.12 -6.98
C LEU A 103 -15.17 -23.53 -6.60
N GLU A 104 -14.52 -24.55 -7.17
CA GLU A 104 -14.64 -25.91 -6.65
C GLU A 104 -14.17 -25.86 -5.20
N ASP A 105 -15.11 -25.80 -4.26
CA ASP A 105 -14.88 -26.09 -2.85
C ASP A 105 -14.37 -27.53 -2.81
N ASN A 106 -13.06 -27.71 -2.93
CA ASN A 106 -12.42 -28.99 -2.70
C ASN A 106 -12.47 -29.25 -1.19
N GLN A 107 -13.66 -29.59 -0.71
CA GLN A 107 -13.92 -30.21 0.58
C GLN A 107 -13.24 -31.58 0.57
N SER A 108 -11.92 -31.60 0.68
CA SER A 108 -11.18 -32.78 1.04
C SER A 108 -11.31 -33.00 2.55
N ASN A 109 -12.41 -33.68 2.90
CA ASN A 109 -12.64 -34.60 4.02
C ASN A 109 -11.99 -34.31 5.38
#